data_AF-A0AAE8L2U9-F1
#
_entry.id   AF-A0AAE8L2U9-F1
#
_cell.length_a   1.000
_cell.length_b   1.000
_cell.length_c   1.000
_cell.angle_alpha   90.00
_cell.angle_beta   90.00
_cell.angle_gamma   90.00
#
_symmetry.space_group_name_H-M   'P 1'
#
loop_
_entity.id
_entity.type
_entity.pdbx_description
1 polymer ?
#
loop_
_entity_poly.entity_id
_entity_poly.type
_entity_poly.pdbx_seq_one_letter_code
_entity_poly.pdbx_strand_id
1 'polypeptide(L)'
;MVEKSVREGNKDSVIIYRALYFLECCILFLAWFLKRYPFPQQVFLFMSSLSIIGGFAIYLWNFRRTGFSLDKILAGIFALAFMILLPPSGYLDTAIDDLSMIVFFLLSVSVDEDDDNLITALFYFKLVVAIMVLLAYNGHLIHDVSGIRPHTDIVRHSYGFMHPNSLGMFFITLIYDFSLLRKPYRFVSGLIMLLAALLIFSVTDSRTSFFIALGIILCYFLKPMLSKIKVSGYVIMPFVIGMFALGLALPRYFTPDNPIFVTLNHLFTGRTGIGHAYLEQFGLNWMPRNIPTFTEINGVPMYDDSFYVDALLRQGIILFCMYPIFLLVQLKGKKFTLFHSLLFLLTFFIGTMEHYGASVEICTILLLNYFAVSGDKLEEKY
;
A
#
# COMPACT_ATOMS: atom_id res chain seq x y z
N MET A 1 -40.73 10.46 -11.45
CA MET A 1 -40.52 9.43 -12.51
C MET A 1 -39.11 9.48 -13.12
N VAL A 2 -38.43 10.64 -13.13
CA VAL A 2 -37.03 10.78 -13.61
C VAL A 2 -35.97 10.32 -12.58
N GLU A 3 -36.27 10.31 -11.28
CA GLU A 3 -35.33 9.78 -10.25
C GLU A 3 -35.28 8.25 -10.15
N LYS A 4 -36.28 7.55 -10.70
CA LYS A 4 -36.34 6.08 -10.65
C LYS A 4 -35.60 5.40 -11.80
N SER A 5 -35.45 6.08 -12.95
CA SER A 5 -34.74 5.55 -14.12
C SER A 5 -33.20 5.66 -14.03
N VAL A 6 -32.67 6.43 -13.07
CA VAL A 6 -31.22 6.58 -12.85
C VAL A 6 -30.67 5.54 -11.88
N ARG A 7 -31.52 4.95 -11.02
CA ARG A 7 -31.12 3.94 -10.03
C ARG A 7 -31.07 2.51 -10.60
N GLU A 8 -31.84 2.22 -11.64
CA GLU A 8 -31.72 0.97 -12.40
C GLU A 8 -30.70 1.16 -13.52
N GLY A 9 -29.42 1.34 -13.14
CA GLY A 9 -28.35 1.24 -14.12
C GLY A 9 -28.43 -0.12 -14.81
N ASN A 10 -28.44 -0.12 -16.15
CA ASN A 10 -28.41 -1.35 -16.95
C ASN A 10 -27.37 -2.32 -16.35
N LYS A 11 -27.77 -3.54 -15.98
CA LYS A 11 -26.89 -4.51 -15.29
C LYS A 11 -25.56 -4.69 -16.03
N ASP A 12 -25.61 -4.63 -17.36
CA ASP A 12 -24.44 -4.69 -18.23
C ASP A 12 -23.46 -3.53 -17.98
N SER A 13 -23.96 -2.32 -17.75
CA SER A 13 -23.16 -1.13 -17.44
C SER A 13 -22.40 -1.28 -16.11
N VAL A 14 -23.01 -1.90 -15.10
CA VAL A 14 -22.35 -2.16 -13.81
C VAL A 14 -21.28 -3.24 -13.95
N ILE A 15 -21.54 -4.29 -14.72
CA ILE A 15 -20.56 -5.36 -14.98
C ILE A 15 -19.34 -4.79 -15.74
N ILE A 16 -19.57 -4.01 -16.79
CA ILE A 16 -18.49 -3.35 -17.55
C ILE A 16 -17.69 -2.42 -16.63
N TYR A 17 -18.37 -1.62 -15.80
CA TYR A 17 -17.72 -0.74 -14.83
C TYR A 17 -16.79 -1.51 -13.88
N ARG A 18 -17.27 -2.60 -13.28
CA ARG A 18 -16.48 -3.45 -12.36
C ARG A 18 -15.28 -4.10 -13.06
N ALA A 19 -15.47 -4.59 -14.29
CA ALA A 19 -14.40 -5.17 -15.09
C ALA A 19 -13.30 -4.14 -15.41
N LEU A 20 -13.69 -2.91 -15.78
CA LEU A 20 -12.74 -1.82 -16.04
C LEU A 20 -12.05 -1.35 -14.76
N TYR A 21 -12.77 -1.25 -13.64
CA TYR A 21 -12.17 -0.94 -12.34
C TYR A 21 -11.10 -1.96 -11.96
N PHE A 22 -11.41 -3.26 -12.10
CA PHE A 22 -10.45 -4.33 -11.87
C PHE A 22 -9.24 -4.24 -12.81
N LEU A 23 -9.47 -4.01 -14.10
CA LEU A 23 -8.39 -3.85 -15.08
C LEU A 23 -7.47 -2.69 -14.72
N GLU A 24 -8.02 -1.57 -14.27
CA GLU A 24 -7.23 -0.43 -13.83
C GLU A 24 -6.40 -0.74 -12.59
N CYS A 25 -6.97 -1.42 -11.58
CA CYS A 25 -6.18 -1.91 -10.45
C CYS A 25 -5.03 -2.84 -10.90
N CYS A 26 -5.23 -3.65 -11.94
CA CYS A 26 -4.18 -4.49 -12.50
C CYS A 26 -3.08 -3.67 -13.20
N ILE A 27 -3.45 -2.65 -13.97
CA ILE A 27 -2.49 -1.76 -14.65
C ILE A 27 -1.69 -0.99 -13.61
N LEU A 28 -2.34 -0.40 -12.60
CA LEU A 28 -1.68 0.27 -11.48
C LEU A 28 -0.68 -0.66 -10.78
N PHE A 29 -1.11 -1.87 -10.43
CA PHE A 29 -0.24 -2.87 -9.80
C PHE A 29 0.95 -3.23 -10.69
N LEU A 30 0.74 -3.44 -11.99
CA LEU A 30 1.82 -3.76 -12.93
C LEU A 30 2.79 -2.60 -13.11
N ALA A 31 2.30 -1.36 -13.22
CA ALA A 31 3.16 -0.17 -13.29
C ALA A 31 4.08 -0.10 -12.06
N TRP A 32 3.48 -0.22 -10.87
CA TRP A 32 4.19 -0.25 -9.60
C TRP A 32 5.18 -1.43 -9.47
N PHE A 33 4.77 -2.63 -9.90
CA PHE A 33 5.57 -3.85 -9.79
C PHE A 33 6.73 -3.90 -10.79
N LEU A 34 6.48 -3.58 -12.06
CA LEU A 34 7.43 -3.72 -13.16
C LEU A 34 8.54 -2.65 -13.14
N LYS A 35 8.33 -1.49 -12.48
CA LYS A 35 9.40 -0.49 -12.26
C LYS A 35 10.67 -1.12 -11.66
N ARG A 36 10.51 -2.20 -10.89
CA ARG A 36 11.59 -2.89 -10.19
C ARG A 36 12.38 -3.86 -11.06
N TYR A 37 11.98 -4.01 -12.31
CA TYR A 37 12.70 -4.82 -13.29
C TYR A 37 13.41 -3.89 -14.28
N PRO A 38 14.46 -4.37 -14.96
CA PRO A 38 15.24 -3.58 -15.90
C PRO A 38 14.50 -3.33 -17.22
N PHE A 39 13.22 -2.92 -17.16
CA PHE A 39 12.48 -2.46 -18.32
C PHE A 39 12.92 -1.04 -18.69
N PRO A 40 12.85 -0.67 -19.98
CA PRO A 40 13.08 0.71 -20.39
C PRO A 40 12.13 1.67 -19.67
N GLN A 41 12.65 2.79 -19.19
CA GLN A 41 11.91 3.84 -18.50
C GLN A 41 10.63 4.27 -19.27
N GLN A 42 10.68 4.26 -20.61
CA GLN A 42 9.55 4.58 -21.48
C GLN A 42 8.35 3.65 -21.29
N VAL A 43 8.59 2.34 -21.11
CA VAL A 43 7.54 1.33 -20.86
C VAL A 43 6.83 1.65 -19.56
N PHE A 44 7.63 1.98 -18.54
CA PHE A 44 7.12 2.33 -17.23
C PHE A 44 6.30 3.64 -17.26
N LEU A 45 6.81 4.69 -17.91
CA LEU A 45 6.12 5.98 -18.06
C LEU A 45 4.79 5.82 -18.81
N PHE A 46 4.77 4.97 -19.83
CA PHE A 46 3.56 4.63 -20.57
C PHE A 46 2.52 3.95 -19.68
N MET A 47 2.91 2.92 -18.92
CA MET A 47 1.99 2.21 -18.02
C MET A 47 1.42 3.12 -16.92
N SER A 48 2.25 4.00 -16.36
CA SER A 48 1.81 4.96 -15.34
C SER A 48 0.86 6.01 -15.90
N SER A 49 1.16 6.51 -17.10
CA SER A 49 0.29 7.45 -17.80
C SER A 49 -1.05 6.81 -18.15
N LEU A 50 -1.04 5.55 -18.60
CA LEU A 50 -2.24 4.76 -18.85
C LEU A 50 -3.06 4.59 -17.57
N SER A 51 -2.40 4.30 -16.44
CA SER A 51 -3.07 4.16 -15.15
C SER A 51 -3.69 5.47 -14.64
N ILE A 52 -3.00 6.61 -14.80
CA ILE A 52 -3.56 7.92 -14.45
C ILE A 52 -4.80 8.23 -15.31
N ILE A 53 -4.70 8.04 -16.63
CA ILE A 53 -5.82 8.27 -17.55
C ILE A 53 -7.00 7.34 -17.23
N GLY A 54 -6.74 6.06 -17.01
CA GLY A 54 -7.76 5.07 -16.66
C GLY A 54 -8.40 5.35 -15.30
N GLY A 55 -7.60 5.73 -14.30
CA GLY A 55 -8.07 6.20 -13.00
C GLY A 55 -9.02 7.40 -13.10
N PHE A 56 -8.69 8.40 -13.91
CA PHE A 56 -9.59 9.53 -14.18
C PHE A 56 -10.86 9.10 -14.92
N ALA A 57 -10.75 8.22 -15.92
CA ALA A 57 -11.91 7.72 -16.66
C ALA A 57 -12.90 6.97 -15.74
N ILE A 58 -12.39 6.10 -14.87
CA ILE A 58 -13.18 5.37 -13.87
C ILE A 58 -13.78 6.32 -12.84
N TYR A 59 -13.01 7.30 -12.37
CA TYR A 59 -13.50 8.32 -11.45
C TYR A 59 -14.64 9.14 -12.06
N LEU A 60 -14.49 9.63 -13.30
CA LEU A 60 -15.53 10.40 -13.99
C LEU A 60 -16.77 9.56 -14.28
N TRP A 61 -16.60 8.28 -14.65
CA TRP A 61 -17.74 7.36 -14.79
C TRP A 61 -18.43 7.16 -13.43
N ASN A 62 -17.70 6.88 -12.36
CA ASN A 62 -18.27 6.76 -11.02
C ASN A 62 -19.05 8.01 -10.62
N PHE A 63 -18.45 9.18 -10.86
CA PHE A 63 -19.02 10.49 -10.58
C PHE A 63 -20.35 10.69 -11.31
N ARG A 64 -20.41 10.32 -12.60
CA ARG A 64 -21.64 10.33 -13.40
C ARG A 64 -22.69 9.33 -12.88
N ARG A 65 -22.26 8.14 -12.45
CA ARG A 65 -23.15 7.04 -12.02
C ARG A 65 -23.82 7.31 -10.68
N THR A 66 -23.08 7.88 -9.73
CA THR A 66 -23.50 7.95 -8.33
C THR A 66 -23.56 9.37 -7.77
N GLY A 67 -23.26 10.37 -8.61
CA GLY A 67 -23.39 11.79 -8.26
C GLY A 67 -22.28 12.33 -7.37
N PHE A 68 -22.50 13.55 -6.90
CA PHE A 68 -21.57 14.33 -6.10
C PHE A 68 -21.49 13.83 -4.66
N SER A 69 -20.27 13.73 -4.15
CA SER A 69 -19.99 13.61 -2.71
C SER A 69 -18.73 14.42 -2.38
N LEU A 70 -18.64 14.89 -1.13
CA LEU A 70 -17.47 15.63 -0.64
C LEU A 70 -16.18 14.82 -0.85
N ASP A 71 -16.22 13.53 -0.49
CA ASP A 71 -15.10 12.59 -0.62
C ASP A 71 -14.55 12.54 -2.05
N LYS A 72 -15.44 12.52 -3.06
CA LYS A 72 -15.05 12.50 -4.47
C LYS A 72 -14.44 13.81 -4.91
N ILE A 73 -15.07 14.94 -4.58
CA ILE A 73 -14.56 16.26 -4.92
C ILE A 73 -13.14 16.42 -4.34
N LEU A 74 -12.94 16.04 -3.08
CA LEU A 74 -11.63 16.07 -2.44
C LEU A 74 -10.63 15.13 -3.12
N ALA A 75 -11.03 13.91 -3.49
CA ALA A 75 -10.18 12.99 -4.24
C ALA A 75 -9.69 13.61 -5.56
N GLY A 76 -10.60 14.25 -6.32
CA GLY A 76 -10.26 14.94 -7.56
C GLY A 76 -9.32 16.13 -7.34
N ILE A 77 -9.57 16.94 -6.30
CA ILE A 77 -8.69 18.07 -5.93
C ILE A 77 -7.30 17.57 -5.56
N PHE A 78 -7.18 16.52 -4.74
CA PHE A 78 -5.87 15.98 -4.33
C PHE A 78 -5.13 15.34 -5.50
N ALA A 79 -5.82 14.58 -6.35
CA ALA A 79 -5.24 14.04 -7.58
C ALA A 79 -4.70 15.16 -8.50
N LEU A 80 -5.44 16.24 -8.68
CA LEU A 80 -4.99 17.41 -9.45
C LEU A 80 -3.83 18.14 -8.78
N ALA A 81 -3.84 18.29 -7.46
CA ALA A 81 -2.75 18.92 -6.73
C ALA A 81 -1.44 18.15 -6.90
N PHE A 82 -1.46 16.82 -6.79
CA PHE A 82 -0.30 15.98 -7.11
C PHE A 82 0.14 16.17 -8.56
N MET A 83 -0.78 16.11 -9.53
CA MET A 83 -0.44 16.32 -10.96
C MET A 83 0.21 17.69 -11.25
N ILE A 84 -0.20 18.75 -10.55
CA ILE A 84 0.27 20.12 -10.79
C ILE A 84 1.57 20.42 -10.04
N LEU A 85 1.69 19.97 -8.79
CA LEU A 85 2.78 20.35 -7.90
C LEU A 85 4.00 19.41 -7.99
N LEU A 86 3.83 18.18 -8.47
CA LEU A 86 4.94 17.26 -8.63
C LEU A 86 5.94 17.79 -9.68
N PRO A 87 7.27 17.73 -9.42
CA PRO A 87 8.26 18.29 -10.34
C PRO A 87 8.32 17.47 -11.64
N PRO A 88 8.35 18.10 -12.83
CA PRO A 88 8.33 17.36 -14.09
C PRO A 88 9.69 16.75 -14.49
N SER A 89 10.82 17.34 -14.09
CA SER A 89 12.15 16.89 -14.52
C SER A 89 12.82 15.93 -13.54
N GLY A 90 13.08 14.69 -13.97
CA GLY A 90 13.83 13.68 -13.23
C GLY A 90 13.13 13.09 -12.00
N TYR A 91 11.98 13.64 -11.59
CA TYR A 91 11.18 13.13 -10.47
C TYR A 91 10.46 11.84 -10.83
N LEU A 92 9.95 11.74 -12.06
CA LEU A 92 9.28 10.55 -12.57
C LEU A 92 10.22 9.34 -12.64
N ASP A 93 11.53 9.56 -12.55
CA ASP A 93 12.53 8.50 -12.67
C ASP A 93 12.76 7.84 -11.30
N THR A 94 12.59 8.60 -10.23
CA THR A 94 12.91 8.22 -8.85
C THR A 94 11.65 7.97 -8.01
N ALA A 95 10.61 8.79 -8.16
CA ALA A 95 9.52 8.97 -7.17
C ALA A 95 8.12 8.55 -7.67
N ILE A 96 8.07 7.48 -8.45
CA ILE A 96 6.85 6.92 -9.06
C ILE A 96 5.74 6.54 -8.09
N ASP A 97 6.09 6.13 -6.86
CA ASP A 97 5.09 5.77 -5.86
C ASP A 97 4.14 6.97 -5.55
N ASP A 98 4.57 8.20 -5.86
CA ASP A 98 3.73 9.39 -5.76
C ASP A 98 2.71 9.51 -6.91
N LEU A 99 2.97 8.90 -8.07
CA LEU A 99 1.99 8.78 -9.15
C LEU A 99 0.90 7.77 -8.78
N SER A 100 1.29 6.67 -8.12
CA SER A 100 0.34 5.71 -7.55
C SER A 100 -0.61 6.37 -6.55
N MET A 101 -0.18 7.41 -5.84
CA MET A 101 -1.06 8.18 -4.92
C MET A 101 -2.20 8.89 -5.65
N ILE A 102 -1.96 9.40 -6.86
CA ILE A 102 -2.98 10.04 -7.71
C ILE A 102 -4.10 9.04 -7.99
N VAL A 103 -3.72 7.85 -8.48
CA VAL A 103 -4.65 6.79 -8.83
C VAL A 103 -5.32 6.23 -7.58
N PHE A 104 -4.60 6.12 -6.46
CA PHE A 104 -5.17 5.74 -5.17
C PHE A 104 -6.32 6.65 -4.73
N PHE A 105 -6.16 7.99 -4.81
CA PHE A 105 -7.25 8.91 -4.45
C PHE A 105 -8.48 8.67 -5.31
N LEU A 106 -8.29 8.55 -6.63
CA LEU A 106 -9.36 8.37 -7.60
C LEU A 106 -10.07 7.02 -7.43
N LEU A 107 -9.33 5.92 -7.30
CA LEU A 107 -9.87 4.57 -7.19
C LEU A 107 -10.55 4.32 -5.84
N SER A 108 -10.06 4.93 -4.75
CA SER A 108 -10.62 4.74 -3.41
C SER A 108 -12.08 5.20 -3.29
N VAL A 109 -12.45 6.28 -3.97
CA VAL A 109 -13.84 6.80 -4.01
C VAL A 109 -14.67 6.19 -5.13
N SER A 110 -14.03 5.44 -6.02
CA SER A 110 -14.68 4.86 -7.20
C SER A 110 -15.06 3.39 -7.01
N VAL A 111 -14.49 2.71 -6.01
CA VAL A 111 -14.75 1.29 -5.77
C VAL A 111 -16.24 0.98 -5.59
N ASP A 112 -16.70 -0.12 -6.18
CA ASP A 112 -18.06 -0.62 -6.05
C ASP A 112 -18.14 -1.56 -4.84
N GLU A 113 -18.80 -1.12 -3.76
CA GLU A 113 -18.88 -1.86 -2.48
C GLU A 113 -19.60 -3.23 -2.61
N ASP A 114 -20.47 -3.35 -3.60
CA ASP A 114 -21.27 -4.55 -3.87
C ASP A 114 -20.55 -5.53 -4.83
N ASP A 115 -19.30 -5.27 -5.23
CA ASP A 115 -18.50 -6.21 -6.01
C ASP A 115 -17.85 -7.29 -5.11
N ASP A 116 -18.58 -8.37 -4.86
CA ASP A 116 -18.09 -9.50 -4.04
C ASP A 116 -16.80 -10.16 -4.59
N ASN A 117 -16.47 -9.97 -5.87
CA ASN A 117 -15.37 -10.68 -6.54
C ASN A 117 -14.07 -9.88 -6.62
N LEU A 118 -14.09 -8.56 -6.38
CA LEU A 118 -12.93 -7.69 -6.59
C LEU A 118 -11.65 -8.20 -5.90
N ILE A 119 -11.69 -8.45 -4.58
CA ILE A 119 -10.52 -8.92 -3.82
C ILE A 119 -10.07 -10.31 -4.28
N THR A 120 -11.03 -11.18 -4.64
CA THR A 120 -10.73 -12.51 -5.16
C THR A 120 -9.99 -12.42 -6.50
N ALA A 121 -10.45 -11.56 -7.40
CA ALA A 121 -9.83 -11.33 -8.69
C ALA A 121 -8.43 -10.72 -8.54
N LEU A 122 -8.26 -9.72 -7.66
CA LEU A 122 -6.95 -9.11 -7.37
C LEU A 122 -5.97 -10.13 -6.78
N PHE A 123 -6.41 -10.96 -5.83
CA PHE A 123 -5.58 -12.02 -5.27
C PHE A 123 -5.06 -12.98 -6.35
N TYR A 124 -5.95 -13.49 -7.21
CA TYR A 124 -5.56 -14.42 -8.27
C TYR A 124 -4.69 -13.75 -9.34
N PHE A 125 -4.95 -12.49 -9.67
CA PHE A 125 -4.10 -11.73 -10.57
C PHE A 125 -2.66 -11.63 -10.04
N LYS A 126 -2.50 -11.21 -8.78
CA LYS A 126 -1.17 -11.14 -8.13
C LYS A 126 -0.51 -12.51 -8.02
N LEU A 127 -1.29 -13.57 -7.77
CA LEU A 127 -0.78 -14.95 -7.77
C LEU A 127 -0.26 -15.38 -9.15
N VAL A 128 -0.98 -15.05 -10.22
CA VAL A 128 -0.54 -15.30 -11.60
C VAL A 128 0.74 -14.53 -11.89
N VAL A 129 0.86 -13.27 -11.46
CA VAL A 129 2.10 -12.49 -11.58
C VAL A 129 3.26 -13.19 -10.85
N ALA A 130 3.06 -13.68 -9.63
CA ALA A 130 4.10 -14.43 -8.90
C ALA A 130 4.56 -15.68 -9.66
N ILE A 131 3.60 -16.45 -10.20
CA ILE A 131 3.91 -17.65 -10.99
C ILE A 131 4.68 -17.27 -12.27
N MET A 132 4.30 -16.20 -12.96
CA MET A 132 5.02 -15.73 -14.15
C MET A 132 6.46 -15.33 -13.82
N VAL A 133 6.70 -14.68 -12.68
CA VAL A 133 8.06 -14.34 -12.21
C VAL A 133 8.87 -15.62 -11.96
N LEU A 134 8.31 -16.59 -11.24
CA LEU A 134 9.00 -17.86 -10.99
C LEU A 134 9.28 -18.65 -12.27
N LEU A 135 8.36 -18.64 -13.23
CA LEU A 135 8.57 -19.26 -14.55
C LEU A 135 9.66 -18.53 -15.34
N ALA A 136 9.69 -17.20 -15.32
CA ALA A 136 10.73 -16.41 -15.97
C ALA A 136 12.10 -16.64 -15.31
N TYR A 137 12.15 -16.79 -13.99
CA TYR A 137 13.35 -17.14 -13.24
C TYR A 137 13.87 -18.54 -13.62
N ASN A 138 13.00 -19.55 -13.59
CA ASN A 138 13.35 -20.92 -14.00
C ASN A 138 13.73 -21.02 -15.48
N GLY A 139 13.15 -20.17 -16.34
CA GLY A 139 13.51 -20.03 -17.74
C GLY A 139 14.76 -19.20 -18.00
N HIS A 140 15.46 -18.75 -16.95
CA HIS A 140 16.65 -17.90 -17.01
C HIS A 140 16.46 -16.55 -17.74
N LEU A 141 15.23 -16.05 -17.84
CA LEU A 141 14.91 -14.72 -18.38
C LEU A 141 15.21 -13.61 -17.37
N ILE A 142 15.11 -13.93 -16.07
CA ILE A 142 15.47 -13.05 -14.95
C ILE A 142 16.39 -13.82 -13.99
N HIS A 143 17.35 -13.12 -13.40
CA HIS A 143 18.34 -13.72 -12.52
C HIS A 143 17.93 -13.63 -11.04
N ASP A 144 18.47 -14.53 -10.23
CA ASP A 144 18.40 -14.40 -8.77
C ASP A 144 19.29 -13.24 -8.31
N VAL A 145 18.79 -12.45 -7.37
CA VAL A 145 19.56 -11.43 -6.67
C VAL A 145 19.85 -11.97 -5.27
N SER A 146 21.01 -12.60 -5.14
CA SER A 146 21.48 -13.17 -3.88
C SER A 146 22.44 -12.23 -3.15
N GLY A 147 22.32 -12.15 -1.84
CA GLY A 147 23.25 -11.38 -1.00
C GLY A 147 23.52 -12.08 0.33
N ILE A 148 24.74 -11.92 0.85
CA ILE A 148 25.11 -12.37 2.20
C ILE A 148 24.69 -11.28 3.18
N ARG A 149 23.93 -11.64 4.22
CA ARG A 149 23.59 -10.66 5.26
C ARG A 149 24.88 -10.27 6.00
N PRO A 150 25.16 -8.96 6.19
CA PRO A 150 26.35 -8.51 6.90
C PRO A 150 26.48 -9.19 8.27
N HIS A 151 27.68 -9.68 8.58
CA HIS A 151 28.01 -10.36 9.84
C HIS A 151 27.26 -11.68 10.09
N THR A 152 26.75 -12.33 9.03
CA THR A 152 26.17 -13.68 9.09
C THR A 152 26.57 -14.48 7.84
N ASP A 153 26.62 -15.81 7.94
CA ASP A 153 26.86 -16.71 6.79
C ASP A 153 25.58 -17.10 6.04
N ILE A 154 24.49 -16.34 6.24
CA ILE A 154 23.19 -16.64 5.64
C ILE A 154 23.11 -16.01 4.25
N VAL A 155 22.95 -16.86 3.23
CA VAL A 155 22.67 -16.44 1.86
C VAL A 155 21.18 -16.20 1.71
N ARG A 156 20.82 -15.03 1.19
CA ARG A 156 19.44 -14.60 0.97
C ARG A 156 19.15 -14.66 -0.51
N HIS A 157 18.00 -15.20 -0.88
CA HIS A 157 17.59 -15.34 -2.29
C HIS A 157 16.35 -14.51 -2.61
N SER A 158 16.25 -14.05 -3.85
CA SER A 158 15.11 -13.29 -4.35
C SER A 158 14.26 -14.08 -5.35
N TYR A 159 14.77 -15.16 -5.94
CA TYR A 159 14.09 -16.02 -6.91
C TYR A 159 13.44 -15.25 -8.07
N GLY A 160 14.21 -14.33 -8.66
CA GLY A 160 13.78 -13.48 -9.77
C GLY A 160 13.19 -12.14 -9.35
N PHE A 161 12.88 -11.93 -8.07
CA PHE A 161 12.52 -10.60 -7.57
C PHE A 161 13.76 -9.70 -7.47
N MET A 162 13.58 -8.38 -7.50
CA MET A 162 14.69 -7.41 -7.51
C MET A 162 15.59 -7.49 -6.27
N HIS A 163 15.03 -7.90 -5.12
CA HIS A 163 15.74 -8.03 -3.86
C HIS A 163 14.99 -9.03 -2.96
N PRO A 164 15.66 -9.74 -2.01
CA PRO A 164 14.99 -10.64 -1.08
C PRO A 164 13.84 -10.00 -0.28
N ASN A 165 13.96 -8.72 0.09
CA ASN A 165 12.86 -8.00 0.75
C ASN A 165 11.66 -7.79 -0.20
N SER A 166 11.89 -7.60 -1.49
CA SER A 166 10.82 -7.41 -2.47
C SER A 166 9.98 -8.68 -2.64
N LEU A 167 10.62 -9.87 -2.62
CA LEU A 167 9.90 -11.16 -2.54
C LEU A 167 9.05 -11.23 -1.27
N GLY A 168 9.64 -10.90 -0.12
CA GLY A 168 8.92 -10.86 1.16
C GLY A 168 7.71 -9.92 1.15
N MET A 169 7.86 -8.73 0.57
CA MET A 169 6.78 -7.73 0.47
C MET A 169 5.69 -8.14 -0.52
N PHE A 170 6.04 -8.73 -1.67
CA PHE A 170 5.06 -9.27 -2.59
C PHE A 170 4.23 -10.39 -1.94
N PHE A 171 4.91 -11.26 -1.18
CA PHE A 171 4.25 -12.32 -0.44
C PHE A 171 3.30 -11.77 0.65
N ILE A 172 3.67 -10.68 1.33
CA ILE A 172 2.77 -9.97 2.24
C ILE A 172 1.50 -9.55 1.52
N THR A 173 1.59 -8.99 0.32
CA THR A 173 0.41 -8.60 -0.47
C THR A 173 -0.55 -9.78 -0.69
N LEU A 174 -0.02 -10.97 -1.00
CA LEU A 174 -0.84 -12.17 -1.18
C LEU A 174 -1.52 -12.61 0.13
N ILE A 175 -0.79 -12.61 1.25
CA ILE A 175 -1.34 -12.91 2.58
C ILE A 175 -2.44 -11.90 2.94
N TYR A 176 -2.21 -10.62 2.64
CA TYR A 176 -3.14 -9.53 2.88
C TYR A 176 -4.46 -9.78 2.17
N ASP A 177 -4.42 -9.92 0.85
CA ASP A 177 -5.61 -10.10 0.02
C ASP A 177 -6.34 -11.40 0.37
N PHE A 178 -5.59 -12.47 0.64
CA PHE A 178 -6.15 -13.74 1.08
C PHE A 178 -6.93 -13.60 2.40
N SER A 179 -6.41 -12.83 3.36
CA SER A 179 -7.09 -12.60 4.64
C SER A 179 -8.41 -11.83 4.49
N LEU A 180 -8.48 -10.96 3.48
CA LEU A 180 -9.62 -10.09 3.16
C LEU A 180 -10.69 -10.76 2.30
N LEU A 181 -10.46 -11.98 1.79
CA LEU A 181 -11.46 -12.71 1.02
C LEU A 181 -12.77 -12.84 1.82
N ARG A 182 -13.90 -12.59 1.13
CA ARG A 182 -15.28 -12.81 1.62
C ARG A 182 -15.64 -14.30 1.62
N LYS A 183 -14.73 -15.14 2.13
CA LYS A 183 -14.89 -16.59 2.29
C LYS A 183 -15.00 -16.94 3.77
N PRO A 184 -15.72 -18.03 4.12
CA PRO A 184 -15.81 -18.48 5.50
C PRO A 184 -14.40 -18.78 6.05
N TYR A 185 -14.22 -18.45 7.33
CA TYR A 185 -12.97 -18.72 8.03
C TYR A 185 -12.66 -20.23 8.03
N ARG A 186 -11.38 -20.57 7.80
CA ARG A 186 -10.89 -21.94 7.88
C ARG A 186 -9.55 -21.95 8.60
N PHE A 187 -9.46 -22.67 9.72
CA PHE A 187 -8.22 -22.79 10.50
C PHE A 187 -7.04 -23.29 9.66
N VAL A 188 -7.28 -24.29 8.80
CA VAL A 188 -6.27 -24.86 7.89
C VAL A 188 -5.67 -23.80 6.96
N SER A 189 -6.49 -22.86 6.47
CA SER A 189 -5.98 -21.76 5.64
C SER A 189 -4.99 -20.86 6.38
N GLY A 190 -5.26 -20.58 7.67
CA GLY A 190 -4.32 -19.84 8.52
C GLY A 190 -3.01 -20.58 8.76
N LEU A 191 -3.07 -21.91 8.93
CA LEU A 191 -1.87 -22.74 9.03
C LEU A 191 -1.06 -22.75 7.74
N ILE A 192 -1.71 -22.82 6.57
CA ILE A 192 -1.04 -22.72 5.26
C ILE A 192 -0.34 -21.37 5.12
N MET A 193 -1.00 -20.27 5.51
CA MET A 193 -0.36 -18.93 5.50
C MET A 193 0.88 -18.89 6.40
N LEU A 194 0.82 -19.50 7.59
CA LEU A 194 1.95 -19.56 8.51
C LEU A 194 3.12 -20.38 7.96
N LEU A 195 2.85 -21.56 7.41
CA LEU A 195 3.88 -22.41 6.80
C LEU A 195 4.51 -21.71 5.59
N ALA A 196 3.71 -21.06 4.75
CA ALA A 196 4.21 -20.27 3.64
C ALA A 196 5.07 -19.08 4.11
N ALA A 197 4.68 -18.39 5.19
CA ALA A 197 5.47 -17.30 5.75
C ALA A 197 6.81 -17.77 6.33
N LEU A 198 6.83 -18.94 6.99
CA LEU A 198 8.06 -19.56 7.47
C LEU A 198 8.98 -19.97 6.31
N LEU A 199 8.41 -20.52 5.23
CA LEU A 199 9.16 -20.87 4.02
C LEU A 199 9.79 -19.63 3.38
N ILE A 200 9.01 -18.57 3.16
CA ILE A 200 9.54 -17.32 2.58
C ILE A 200 10.58 -16.68 3.50
N PHE A 201 10.38 -16.72 4.83
CA PHE A 201 11.38 -16.24 5.78
C PHE A 201 12.68 -17.05 5.73
N SER A 202 12.60 -18.37 5.58
CA SER A 202 13.79 -19.23 5.49
C SER A 202 14.65 -18.94 4.26
N VAL A 203 14.05 -18.39 3.20
CA VAL A 203 14.72 -18.03 1.95
C VAL A 203 15.22 -16.59 1.98
N THR A 204 14.39 -15.66 2.45
CA THR A 204 14.64 -14.22 2.33
C THR A 204 15.36 -13.64 3.53
N ASP A 205 15.29 -14.30 4.69
CA ASP A 205 15.74 -13.82 6.00
C ASP A 205 15.23 -12.39 6.32
N SER A 206 14.07 -12.02 5.76
CA SER A 206 13.45 -10.71 5.95
C SER A 206 12.61 -10.69 7.23
N ARG A 207 13.23 -10.23 8.33
CA ARG A 207 12.56 -10.09 9.64
C ARG A 207 11.33 -9.19 9.55
N THR A 208 11.45 -8.07 8.85
CA THR A 208 10.36 -7.13 8.61
C THR A 208 9.17 -7.82 7.95
N SER A 209 9.41 -8.52 6.84
CA SER A 209 8.33 -9.18 6.11
C SER A 209 7.66 -10.28 6.93
N PHE A 210 8.45 -11.02 7.71
CA PHE A 210 7.95 -12.07 8.60
C PHE A 210 7.06 -11.51 9.72
N PHE A 211 7.48 -10.45 10.42
CA PHE A 211 6.68 -9.86 11.50
C PHE A 211 5.37 -9.24 11.00
N ILE A 212 5.39 -8.59 9.84
CA ILE A 212 4.18 -8.07 9.21
C ILE A 212 3.23 -9.23 8.86
N ALA A 213 3.74 -10.29 8.21
CA ALA A 213 2.95 -11.47 7.87
C ALA A 213 2.33 -12.12 9.12
N LEU A 214 3.10 -12.24 10.21
CA LEU A 214 2.63 -12.76 11.49
C LEU A 214 1.47 -11.92 12.06
N GLY A 215 1.54 -10.59 11.97
CA GLY A 215 0.46 -9.69 12.37
C GLY A 215 -0.83 -9.94 11.59
N ILE A 216 -0.74 -10.12 10.26
CA ILE A 216 -1.90 -10.43 9.40
C ILE A 216 -2.47 -11.80 9.74
N ILE A 217 -1.61 -12.81 9.89
CA ILE A 217 -2.00 -14.20 10.21
C ILE A 217 -2.68 -14.26 11.58
N LEU A 218 -2.16 -13.54 12.58
CA LEU A 218 -2.80 -13.43 13.89
C LEU A 218 -4.20 -12.81 13.78
N CYS A 219 -4.34 -11.73 13.01
CA CYS A 219 -5.65 -11.13 12.73
C CYS A 219 -6.58 -12.14 12.04
N TYR A 220 -6.06 -12.96 11.11
CA TYR A 220 -6.82 -13.99 10.42
C TYR A 220 -7.32 -15.09 11.37
N PHE A 221 -6.47 -15.62 12.26
CA PHE A 221 -6.90 -16.60 13.27
C PHE A 221 -7.97 -16.06 14.20
N LEU A 222 -7.89 -14.77 14.53
CA LEU A 222 -8.87 -14.08 15.38
C LEU A 222 -10.08 -13.54 14.60
N LYS A 223 -10.15 -13.71 13.26
CA LYS A 223 -11.21 -13.18 12.40
C LYS A 223 -12.64 -13.48 12.91
N PRO A 224 -12.99 -14.72 13.35
CA PRO A 224 -14.34 -15.01 13.85
C PRO A 224 -14.76 -14.17 15.08
N MET A 225 -13.79 -13.74 15.91
CA MET A 225 -14.03 -12.88 17.06
C MET A 225 -14.01 -11.40 16.65
N LEU A 226 -12.97 -10.99 15.92
CA LEU A 226 -12.73 -9.59 15.54
C LEU A 226 -13.78 -9.07 14.55
N SER A 227 -14.35 -9.92 13.69
CA SER A 227 -15.37 -9.50 12.73
C SER A 227 -16.71 -9.14 13.38
N LYS A 228 -16.98 -9.59 14.62
CA LYS A 228 -18.23 -9.30 15.34
C LYS A 228 -18.27 -7.89 15.94
N ILE A 229 -17.12 -7.30 16.20
CA ILE A 229 -17.01 -5.99 16.86
C ILE A 229 -16.99 -4.91 15.78
N LYS A 230 -17.91 -3.94 15.88
CA LYS A 230 -17.92 -2.76 15.00
C LYS A 230 -17.15 -1.62 15.64
N VAL A 231 -16.26 -1.01 14.88
CA VAL A 231 -15.46 0.15 15.26
C VAL A 231 -15.85 1.31 14.36
N SER A 232 -16.16 2.45 14.97
CA SER A 232 -16.41 3.70 14.25
C SER A 232 -15.11 4.23 13.64
N GLY A 233 -15.15 4.75 12.42
CA GLY A 233 -13.99 5.39 11.79
C GLY A 233 -13.44 6.54 12.63
N TYR A 234 -14.29 7.26 13.40
CA TYR A 234 -13.85 8.29 14.35
C TYR A 234 -12.92 7.76 15.46
N VAL A 235 -13.04 6.49 15.83
CA VAL A 235 -12.12 5.86 16.80
C VAL A 235 -10.79 5.51 16.15
N ILE A 236 -10.77 5.24 14.84
CA ILE A 236 -9.58 4.89 14.06
C ILE A 236 -8.75 6.16 13.76
N MET A 237 -9.39 7.30 13.52
CA MET A 237 -8.75 8.57 13.14
C MET A 237 -7.56 8.99 14.03
N PRO A 238 -7.65 8.99 15.38
CA PRO A 238 -6.52 9.35 16.23
C PRO A 238 -5.33 8.41 16.08
N PHE A 239 -5.55 7.12 15.80
CA PHE A 239 -4.46 6.17 15.57
C PHE A 239 -3.74 6.46 14.24
N VAL A 240 -4.48 6.82 13.18
CA VAL A 240 -3.86 7.25 11.92
C VAL A 240 -2.97 8.47 12.16
N ILE A 241 -3.50 9.51 12.80
CA ILE A 241 -2.73 10.72 13.12
C ILE A 241 -1.51 10.37 14.01
N GLY A 242 -1.72 9.54 15.03
CA GLY A 242 -0.67 9.09 15.93
C GLY A 242 0.46 8.34 15.22
N MET A 243 0.14 7.48 14.25
CA MET A 243 1.15 6.75 13.46
C MET A 243 1.96 7.67 12.55
N PHE A 244 1.32 8.65 11.89
CA PHE A 244 2.04 9.66 11.11
C PHE A 244 2.93 10.53 11.99
N ALA A 245 2.40 10.98 13.14
CA ALA A 245 3.17 11.76 14.09
C ALA A 245 4.36 10.97 14.63
N LEU A 246 4.17 9.70 14.99
CA LEU A 246 5.23 8.83 15.51
C LEU A 246 6.28 8.52 14.44
N GLY A 247 5.86 8.23 13.20
CA GLY A 247 6.74 7.95 12.07
C GLY A 247 7.67 9.12 11.72
N LEU A 248 7.27 10.37 12.04
CA LEU A 248 8.08 11.57 11.85
C LEU A 248 8.83 12.01 13.11
N ALA A 249 8.21 11.90 14.29
CA ALA A 249 8.79 12.33 15.55
C ALA A 249 9.99 11.46 15.94
N LEU A 250 9.91 10.13 15.73
CA LEU A 250 11.00 9.23 16.08
C LEU A 250 12.30 9.57 15.35
N PRO A 251 12.34 9.72 14.01
CA PRO A 251 13.53 10.18 13.31
C PRO A 251 13.89 11.64 13.63
N ARG A 252 12.92 12.55 13.77
CA ARG A 252 13.21 13.97 13.99
C ARG A 252 13.96 14.24 15.30
N TYR A 253 13.61 13.52 16.36
CA TYR A 253 14.19 13.69 17.70
C TYR A 253 15.20 12.61 18.08
N PHE A 254 15.59 11.75 17.14
CA PHE A 254 16.56 10.70 17.38
C PHE A 254 17.86 11.31 17.93
N THR A 255 18.32 10.78 19.07
CA THR A 255 19.59 11.17 19.69
C THR A 255 20.37 9.91 20.02
N PRO A 256 21.61 9.75 19.50
CA PRO A 256 22.40 8.54 19.72
C PRO A 256 22.79 8.33 21.20
N ASP A 257 22.83 9.40 22.00
CA ASP A 257 23.19 9.35 23.42
C ASP A 257 22.06 8.82 24.32
N ASN A 258 20.83 8.70 23.80
CA ASN A 258 19.69 8.26 24.58
C ASN A 258 19.44 6.76 24.38
N PRO A 259 19.51 5.92 25.44
CA PRO A 259 19.38 4.47 25.31
C PRO A 259 18.02 4.01 24.78
N ILE A 260 16.96 4.80 24.99
CA ILE A 260 15.62 4.52 24.46
C ILE A 260 15.64 4.63 22.93
N PHE A 261 16.21 5.71 22.39
CA PHE A 261 16.30 5.92 20.95
C PHE A 261 17.19 4.88 20.28
N VAL A 262 18.29 4.48 20.91
CA VAL A 262 19.14 3.39 20.40
C VAL A 262 18.37 2.07 20.35
N THR A 263 17.62 1.73 21.40
CA THR A 263 16.81 0.51 21.45
C THR A 263 15.72 0.51 20.38
N LEU A 264 15.00 1.62 20.22
CA LEU A 264 14.00 1.78 19.17
C LEU A 264 14.63 1.69 17.78
N ASN A 265 15.80 2.29 17.58
CA ASN A 265 16.51 2.20 16.32
C ASN A 265 16.89 0.75 15.98
N HIS A 266 17.32 -0.05 16.95
CA HIS A 266 17.54 -1.49 16.73
C HIS A 266 16.25 -2.24 16.38
N LEU A 267 15.13 -1.91 17.05
CA LEU A 267 13.82 -2.50 16.76
C LEU A 267 13.36 -2.20 15.32
N PHE A 268 13.58 -0.97 14.84
CA PHE A 268 13.30 -0.52 13.47
C PHE A 268 14.48 -0.76 12.50
N THR A 269 15.43 -1.63 12.89
CA THR A 269 16.59 -2.04 12.08
C THR A 269 17.40 -0.88 11.48
N GLY A 270 17.60 0.21 12.23
CA GLY A 270 18.39 1.36 11.83
C GLY A 270 17.61 2.49 11.16
N ARG A 271 16.33 2.29 10.82
CA ARG A 271 15.54 3.25 10.02
C ARG A 271 15.29 4.57 10.73
N THR A 272 15.23 4.57 12.06
CA THR A 272 15.06 5.82 12.83
C THR A 272 16.30 6.71 12.68
N GLY A 273 17.50 6.14 12.79
CA GLY A 273 18.76 6.86 12.63
C GLY A 273 19.02 7.29 11.19
N ILE A 274 18.71 6.42 10.21
CA ILE A 274 18.81 6.77 8.78
C ILE A 274 17.87 7.93 8.45
N GLY A 275 16.60 7.86 8.86
CA GLY A 275 15.64 8.93 8.64
C GLY A 275 16.08 10.25 9.30
N HIS A 276 16.72 10.20 10.47
CA HIS A 276 17.31 11.38 11.11
C HIS A 276 18.40 12.02 10.24
N ALA A 277 19.31 11.20 9.71
CA ALA A 277 20.39 11.69 8.84
C ALA A 277 19.85 12.34 7.56
N TYR A 278 18.81 11.78 6.95
CA TYR A 278 18.14 12.38 5.78
C TYR A 278 17.47 13.71 6.11
N LEU A 279 16.80 13.81 7.27
CA LEU A 279 16.16 15.04 7.72
C LEU A 279 17.20 16.16 7.95
N GLU A 280 18.34 15.85 8.54
CA GLU A 280 19.44 16.82 8.75
C GLU A 280 20.10 17.22 7.43
N GLN A 281 20.27 16.30 6.48
CA GLN A 281 20.89 16.60 5.18
C GLN A 281 20.02 17.45 4.27
N PHE A 282 18.75 17.09 4.08
CA PHE A 282 17.89 17.69 3.06
C PHE A 282 16.96 18.78 3.60
N GLY A 283 16.71 18.79 4.90
CA GLY A 283 15.78 19.69 5.57
C GLY A 283 14.33 19.51 5.10
N LEU A 284 13.39 20.12 5.83
CA LEU A 284 11.98 20.12 5.44
C LEU A 284 11.69 21.20 4.39
N ASN A 285 10.76 20.92 3.48
CA ASN A 285 10.27 21.90 2.51
C ASN A 285 8.75 21.80 2.39
N TRP A 286 8.11 22.93 2.09
CA TRP A 286 6.68 22.98 1.80
C TRP A 286 6.34 22.34 0.46
N MET A 287 7.20 22.52 -0.55
CA MET A 287 7.00 22.05 -1.91
C MET A 287 7.76 20.74 -2.19
N PRO A 288 7.28 19.92 -3.15
CA PRO A 288 7.97 18.71 -3.59
C PRO A 288 9.38 18.98 -4.14
N ARG A 289 10.28 18.03 -3.93
CA ARG A 289 11.66 18.06 -4.45
C ARG A 289 12.11 16.67 -4.86
N ASN A 290 12.94 16.59 -5.90
CA ASN A 290 13.57 15.32 -6.25
C ASN A 290 14.69 15.02 -5.24
N ILE A 291 14.42 14.12 -4.29
CA ILE A 291 15.38 13.64 -3.31
C ILE A 291 15.66 12.17 -3.64
N PRO A 292 16.94 11.78 -3.78
CA PRO A 292 17.28 10.42 -4.11
C PRO A 292 17.03 9.50 -2.91
N THR A 293 16.43 8.33 -3.16
CA THR A 293 16.19 7.32 -2.12
C THR A 293 17.49 6.70 -1.60
N PHE A 294 18.54 6.67 -2.44
CA PHE A 294 19.89 6.23 -2.08
C PHE A 294 20.86 7.41 -2.21
N THR A 295 21.60 7.71 -1.15
CA THR A 295 22.59 8.79 -1.14
C THR A 295 23.74 8.45 -0.19
N GLU A 296 24.87 9.12 -0.37
CA GLU A 296 26.00 9.04 0.55
C GLU A 296 25.92 10.19 1.55
N ILE A 297 25.86 9.84 2.84
CA ILE A 297 25.84 10.80 3.95
C ILE A 297 27.08 10.57 4.79
N ASN A 298 27.94 11.58 4.90
CA ASN A 298 29.19 11.51 5.67
C ASN A 298 30.09 10.32 5.30
N GLY A 299 30.19 9.99 4.01
CA GLY A 299 31.02 8.87 3.54
C GLY A 299 30.35 7.50 3.63
N VAL A 300 29.10 7.43 4.10
CA VAL A 300 28.37 6.18 4.29
C VAL A 300 27.20 6.11 3.31
N PRO A 301 27.12 5.07 2.46
CA PRO A 301 25.95 4.85 1.61
C PRO A 301 24.74 4.51 2.47
N MET A 302 23.67 5.29 2.33
CA MET A 302 22.42 5.11 3.06
C MET A 302 21.24 4.98 2.10
N TYR A 303 20.23 4.24 2.54
CA TYR A 303 18.97 4.04 1.82
C TYR A 303 17.81 4.33 2.78
N ASP A 304 16.96 5.30 2.44
CA ASP A 304 15.78 5.61 3.26
C ASP A 304 14.63 4.65 2.94
N ASP A 305 14.45 3.67 3.83
CA ASP A 305 13.36 2.69 3.78
C ASP A 305 12.13 3.11 4.59
N SER A 306 12.05 4.34 5.11
CA SER A 306 10.88 4.82 5.86
C SER A 306 9.94 5.58 4.94
N PHE A 307 8.73 5.04 4.69
CA PHE A 307 7.71 5.75 3.90
C PHE A 307 7.45 7.16 4.44
N TYR A 308 7.45 7.34 5.76
CA TYR A 308 7.14 8.64 6.36
C TYR A 308 8.17 9.72 6.05
N VAL A 309 9.45 9.41 6.24
CA VAL A 309 10.53 10.39 6.03
C VAL A 309 10.74 10.62 4.54
N ASP A 310 10.83 9.53 3.77
CA ASP A 310 11.01 9.57 2.33
C ASP A 310 9.86 10.33 1.64
N ALA A 311 8.59 10.01 1.95
CA ALA A 311 7.46 10.74 1.38
C ALA A 311 7.42 12.21 1.82
N LEU A 312 7.69 12.53 3.10
CA LEU A 312 7.70 13.92 3.57
C LEU A 312 8.77 14.75 2.84
N LEU A 313 9.97 14.20 2.67
CA LEU A 313 11.08 14.86 2.01
C LEU A 313 10.81 15.04 0.51
N ARG A 314 10.34 14.00 -0.18
CA ARG A 314 10.08 14.02 -1.64
C ARG A 314 8.83 14.83 -2.01
N GLN A 315 7.72 14.67 -1.28
CA GLN A 315 6.43 15.30 -1.59
C GLN A 315 6.33 16.71 -0.98
N GLY A 316 7.16 17.04 0.01
CA GLY A 316 7.02 18.26 0.79
C GLY A 316 5.78 18.22 1.71
N ILE A 317 5.72 19.15 2.65
CA ILE A 317 4.68 19.19 3.69
C ILE A 317 3.27 19.24 3.11
N ILE A 318 3.07 19.98 2.00
CA ILE A 318 1.73 20.20 1.43
C ILE A 318 1.13 18.89 0.90
N LEU A 319 1.84 18.21 -0.02
CA LEU A 319 1.32 16.98 -0.61
C LEU A 319 1.33 15.82 0.38
N PHE A 320 2.36 15.73 1.24
CA PHE A 320 2.43 14.71 2.28
C PHE A 320 1.19 14.73 3.19
N CYS A 321 0.75 15.92 3.61
CA CYS A 321 -0.44 16.07 4.48
C CYS A 321 -1.76 15.69 3.78
N MET A 322 -1.85 15.73 2.45
CA MET A 322 -3.08 15.37 1.74
C MET A 322 -3.44 13.90 1.94
N TYR A 323 -2.45 13.01 2.02
CA TYR A 323 -2.69 11.58 2.20
C TYR A 323 -3.39 11.23 3.53
N PRO A 324 -2.89 11.61 4.73
CA PRO A 324 -3.61 11.37 5.97
C PRO A 324 -4.93 12.14 6.02
N ILE A 325 -5.01 13.38 5.51
CA ILE A 325 -6.29 14.12 5.45
C ILE A 325 -7.34 13.35 4.63
N PHE A 326 -6.95 12.79 3.49
CA PHE A 326 -7.81 11.98 2.65
C PHE A 326 -8.35 10.76 3.41
N LEU A 327 -7.48 10.05 4.12
CA LEU A 327 -7.88 8.89 4.91
C LEU A 327 -8.85 9.26 6.03
N LEU A 328 -8.63 10.39 6.71
CA LEU A 328 -9.57 10.91 7.72
C LEU A 328 -10.95 11.22 7.12
N VAL A 329 -10.99 11.81 5.93
CA VAL A 329 -12.24 12.04 5.20
C VAL A 329 -12.91 10.71 4.87
N GLN A 330 -12.16 9.73 4.35
CA GLN A 330 -12.70 8.40 4.04
C GLN A 330 -13.22 7.66 5.28
N LEU A 331 -12.62 7.85 6.46
CA LEU A 331 -13.09 7.23 7.70
C LEU A 331 -14.35 7.90 8.27
N LYS A 332 -14.63 9.15 7.90
CA LYS A 332 -15.68 9.97 8.50
C LYS A 332 -17.06 9.32 8.32
N GLY A 333 -17.74 9.07 9.43
CA GLY A 333 -19.09 8.49 9.43
C GLY A 333 -19.19 7.02 9.03
N LYS A 334 -18.06 6.36 8.70
CA LYS A 334 -18.03 4.94 8.33
C LYS A 334 -17.79 4.05 9.55
N LYS A 335 -18.25 2.80 9.47
CA LYS A 335 -17.99 1.76 10.48
C LYS A 335 -17.27 0.60 9.81
N PHE A 336 -16.36 -0.02 10.55
CA PHE A 336 -15.59 -1.16 10.10
C PHE A 336 -15.69 -2.26 11.16
N THR A 337 -15.46 -3.52 10.78
CA THR A 337 -15.24 -4.55 11.79
C THR A 337 -13.86 -4.35 12.42
N LEU A 338 -13.66 -4.75 13.67
CA LEU A 338 -12.34 -4.68 14.32
C LEU A 338 -11.27 -5.43 13.53
N PHE A 339 -11.62 -6.53 12.85
CA PHE A 339 -10.73 -7.24 11.92
C PHE A 339 -10.15 -6.31 10.83
N HIS A 340 -11.04 -5.69 10.04
CA HIS A 340 -10.67 -4.71 9.02
C HIS A 340 -9.92 -3.49 9.61
N SER A 341 -10.30 -3.01 10.80
CA SER A 341 -9.61 -1.89 11.45
C SER A 341 -8.17 -2.22 11.85
N LEU A 342 -7.92 -3.41 12.39
CA LEU A 342 -6.57 -3.85 12.77
C LEU A 342 -5.69 -4.05 11.53
N LEU A 343 -6.22 -4.65 10.48
CA LEU A 343 -5.51 -4.73 9.20
C LEU A 343 -5.26 -3.32 8.66
N PHE A 344 -6.24 -2.43 8.62
CA PHE A 344 -6.01 -1.05 8.17
C PHE A 344 -4.91 -0.34 8.98
N LEU A 345 -4.85 -0.51 10.31
CA LEU A 345 -3.79 0.10 11.12
C LEU A 345 -2.41 -0.54 10.88
N LEU A 346 -2.36 -1.82 10.55
CA LEU A 346 -1.12 -2.52 10.22
C LEU A 346 -0.43 -1.91 8.98
N THR A 347 -1.18 -1.35 8.02
CA THR A 347 -0.59 -0.70 6.83
C THR A 347 0.33 0.46 7.20
N PHE A 348 0.00 1.21 8.25
CA PHE A 348 0.84 2.31 8.73
C PHE A 348 2.09 1.79 9.47
N PHE A 349 1.96 0.66 10.16
CA PHE A 349 3.13 0.01 10.75
C PHE A 349 4.12 -0.44 9.66
N ILE A 350 3.63 -1.00 8.54
CA ILE A 350 4.46 -1.31 7.37
C ILE A 350 5.23 -0.07 6.90
N GLY A 351 4.58 1.09 6.84
CA GLY A 351 5.22 2.35 6.42
C GLY A 351 6.38 2.81 7.32
N THR A 352 6.49 2.33 8.56
CA THR A 352 7.67 2.60 9.41
C THR A 352 8.89 1.78 9.01
N MET A 353 8.66 0.66 8.33
CA MET A 353 9.67 -0.35 8.04
C MET A 353 9.98 -0.49 6.55
N GLU A 354 9.16 0.03 5.65
CA GLU A 354 9.34 -0.14 4.21
C GLU A 354 8.89 1.11 3.45
N HIS A 355 9.72 1.54 2.48
CA HIS A 355 9.43 2.70 1.64
C HIS A 355 8.22 2.47 0.72
N TYR A 356 7.92 1.20 0.43
CA TYR A 356 6.77 0.78 -0.37
C TYR A 356 5.42 1.25 0.20
N GLY A 357 5.40 1.63 1.48
CA GLY A 357 4.36 2.44 2.12
C GLY A 357 2.95 1.85 2.08
N ALA A 358 1.99 2.63 2.59
CA ALA A 358 0.57 2.32 2.55
C ALA A 358 0.00 2.55 1.12
N SER A 359 0.49 1.76 0.18
CA SER A 359 0.05 1.70 -1.22
C SER A 359 -1.09 0.68 -1.36
N VAL A 360 -2.05 0.94 -2.25
CA VAL A 360 -3.22 0.05 -2.44
C VAL A 360 -2.84 -1.25 -3.15
N GLU A 361 -1.74 -1.20 -3.90
CA GLU A 361 -1.07 -2.29 -4.58
C GLU A 361 -0.64 -3.37 -3.59
N ILE A 362 -0.10 -2.97 -2.43
CA ILE A 362 0.27 -3.87 -1.33
C ILE A 362 -0.91 -4.10 -0.39
N CYS A 363 -1.56 -3.02 0.03
CA CYS A 363 -2.52 -2.99 1.12
C CYS A 363 -3.93 -2.69 0.61
N THR A 364 -4.59 -3.67 -0.01
CA THR A 364 -5.91 -3.44 -0.62
C THR A 364 -7.00 -3.06 0.39
N ILE A 365 -6.77 -3.26 1.71
CA ILE A 365 -7.61 -2.72 2.80
C ILE A 365 -7.77 -1.19 2.78
N LEU A 366 -6.87 -0.47 2.10
CA LEU A 366 -6.95 0.98 1.93
C LEU A 366 -8.15 1.42 1.06
N LEU A 367 -8.78 0.50 0.32
CA LEU A 367 -10.08 0.72 -0.32
C LEU A 367 -11.21 0.76 0.73
N LEU A 368 -11.16 1.75 1.64
CA LEU A 368 -12.02 1.84 2.81
C LEU A 368 -13.52 1.76 2.48
N ASN A 369 -13.95 2.35 1.36
CA ASN A 369 -15.36 2.27 0.94
C ASN A 369 -15.82 0.85 0.63
N TYR A 370 -14.91 -0.04 0.19
CA TYR A 370 -15.23 -1.44 -0.09
C TYR A 370 -15.43 -2.30 1.18
N PHE A 371 -14.78 -1.91 2.28
CA PHE A 371 -14.80 -2.65 3.55
C PHE A 371 -15.68 -2.01 4.63
N ALA A 372 -16.25 -0.84 4.34
CA ALA A 372 -17.20 -0.18 5.23
C ALA A 372 -18.45 -1.06 5.42
N VAL A 373 -18.89 -1.19 6.66
CA VAL A 373 -20.11 -1.92 7.02
C VAL A 373 -21.29 -0.95 6.88
N SER A 374 -22.13 -1.15 5.86
CA SER A 374 -23.43 -0.49 5.78
C SER A 374 -24.35 -0.97 6.90
N GLY A 375 -25.20 -0.08 7.41
CA GLY A 375 -26.20 -0.43 8.43
C GLY A 375 -27.03 -1.66 8.00
N ASP A 376 -27.22 -2.60 8.94
CA ASP A 376 -28.07 -3.80 8.87
C ASP A 376 -27.71 -4.96 7.91
N LYS A 377 -26.56 -4.98 7.22
CA LYS A 377 -26.12 -6.16 6.42
C LYS A 377 -25.45 -7.28 7.25
N LEU A 378 -25.93 -7.61 8.46
CA LEU A 378 -25.21 -8.54 9.37
C LEU A 378 -25.83 -9.91 9.62
N GLU A 379 -26.99 -10.24 9.04
CA GLU A 379 -27.62 -11.52 9.36
C GLU A 379 -27.29 -12.70 8.42
N GLU A 380 -26.52 -12.53 7.33
CA GLU A 380 -26.34 -13.65 6.38
C GLU A 380 -24.93 -13.97 5.86
N LYS A 381 -23.86 -13.25 6.26
CA LYS A 381 -22.57 -13.37 5.52
C LYS A 381 -21.29 -13.67 6.32
N TYR A 382 -21.35 -14.07 7.59
CA TYR A 382 -20.15 -14.43 8.36
C TYR A 382 -20.25 -15.76 9.11
#